data_AF-A0A6H9YXK5-F1
#
_entry.id   AF-A0A6H9YXK5-F1
#
_cell.length_a   1.000
_cell.length_b   1.000
_cell.length_c   1.000
_cell.angle_alpha   90.00
_cell.angle_beta   90.00
_cell.angle_gamma   90.00
#
_symmetry.space_group_name_H-M   'P 1'
#
loop_
_entity.id
_entity.type
_entity.pdbx_description
1 polymer ?
#
loop_
_entity_poly.entity_id
_entity_poly.type
_entity_poly.pdbx_seq_one_letter_code
_entity_poly.pdbx_strand_id
1 'polypeptide(L)'
;MQHSFDHEGVVLSFYCKTPSSNIQDDCPAFHRTDRGSWAVQGERREENEVRVQLRAPKETEGCVEIPDDLADLFVRMYAKEKYGVDLGAAPERADSRRPDEPEARAS
;
A
#
# COMPACT_ATOMS: atom_id res chain seq x y z
N MET A 1 2.10 -3.59 -40.16
CA MET A 1 0.70 -3.25 -39.83
C MET A 1 0.70 -2.78 -38.39
N GLN A 2 0.41 -1.50 -38.17
CA GLN A 2 0.43 -0.87 -36.86
C GLN A 2 -1.02 -0.87 -36.35
N HIS A 3 -1.32 -1.69 -35.36
CA HIS A 3 -2.58 -1.58 -34.65
C HIS A 3 -2.49 -0.36 -33.75
N SER A 4 -3.14 0.74 -34.16
CA SER A 4 -3.53 1.79 -33.25
C SER A 4 -4.55 1.19 -32.29
N PHE A 5 -4.11 0.86 -31.08
CA PHE A 5 -5.04 0.70 -29.98
C PHE A 5 -5.46 2.11 -29.57
N ASP A 6 -6.70 2.48 -29.89
CA ASP A 6 -7.36 3.61 -29.24
C ASP A 6 -7.37 3.31 -27.73
N HIS A 7 -6.39 3.84 -27.00
CA HIS A 7 -6.21 3.55 -25.58
C HIS A 7 -7.23 4.37 -24.75
N GLU A 8 -8.45 3.85 -24.61
CA GLU A 8 -9.36 4.26 -23.52
C GLU A 8 -8.92 3.68 -22.14
N GLY A 9 -7.80 2.94 -22.10
CA GLY A 9 -7.23 2.37 -20.88
C GLY A 9 -6.44 3.37 -20.02
N VAL A 10 -6.14 2.99 -18.77
CA VAL A 10 -5.18 3.69 -17.90
C VAL A 10 -3.83 3.00 -18.08
N VAL A 11 -2.76 3.77 -18.34
CA VAL A 11 -1.39 3.21 -18.38
C VAL A 11 -0.74 3.32 -17.01
N LEU A 12 -0.18 2.20 -16.53
CA LEU A 12 0.47 2.11 -15.22
C LEU A 12 2.00 2.02 -15.37
N SER A 13 2.71 2.87 -14.64
CA SER A 13 4.16 2.79 -14.45
C SER A 13 4.45 2.32 -13.03
N PHE A 14 5.27 1.28 -12.88
CA PHE A 14 5.72 0.83 -11.56
C PHE A 14 6.43 1.95 -10.81
N TYR A 15 6.17 2.04 -9.49
CA TYR A 15 6.82 3.01 -8.62
C TYR A 15 7.64 2.35 -7.52
N CYS A 16 6.96 1.66 -6.60
CA CYS A 16 7.61 0.96 -5.50
C CYS A 16 6.76 -0.22 -5.03
N LYS A 17 7.40 -1.18 -4.36
CA LYS A 17 6.76 -2.33 -3.70
C LYS A 17 7.41 -2.59 -2.36
N THR A 18 6.77 -3.43 -1.54
CA THR A 18 7.27 -3.77 -0.21
C THR A 18 8.70 -4.33 -0.28
N PRO A 19 9.66 -3.80 0.52
CA PRO A 19 11.05 -4.27 0.51
C PRO A 19 11.21 -5.74 0.93
N SER A 20 10.28 -6.25 1.73
CA SER A 20 10.31 -7.60 2.30
C SER A 20 9.76 -8.70 1.39
N SER A 21 9.20 -8.37 0.21
CA SER A 21 8.62 -9.38 -0.67
C SER A 21 9.67 -10.19 -1.47
N ASN A 22 9.83 -11.46 -1.10
CA ASN A 22 10.47 -12.50 -1.92
C ASN A 22 9.49 -13.08 -2.94
N ILE A 23 9.39 -12.42 -4.10
CA ILE A 23 9.06 -12.91 -5.46
C ILE A 23 7.81 -13.80 -5.72
N GLN A 24 7.11 -14.47 -4.80
CA GLN A 24 6.09 -15.47 -5.21
C GLN A 24 4.65 -15.31 -4.74
N ASP A 25 4.34 -14.72 -3.59
CA ASP A 25 2.94 -14.46 -3.22
C ASP A 25 2.85 -13.11 -2.49
N ASP A 26 1.87 -12.29 -2.87
CA ASP A 26 1.51 -10.98 -2.30
C ASP A 26 2.62 -9.91 -2.32
N CYS A 27 2.70 -9.17 -3.43
CA CYS A 27 3.49 -7.94 -3.54
C CYS A 27 2.57 -6.71 -3.60
N PRO A 28 2.21 -6.10 -2.45
CA PRO A 28 1.64 -4.76 -2.44
C PRO A 28 2.56 -3.77 -3.16
N ALA A 29 2.00 -2.90 -3.99
CA ALA A 29 2.76 -1.99 -4.83
C ALA A 29 1.99 -0.72 -5.19
N PHE A 30 2.74 0.37 -5.38
CA PHE A 30 2.24 1.60 -5.95
C PHE A 30 2.64 1.71 -7.43
N HIS A 31 1.68 2.14 -8.26
CA HIS A 31 1.88 2.44 -9.66
C HIS A 31 1.39 3.86 -9.95
N ARG A 32 2.17 4.61 -10.73
CA ARG A 32 1.75 5.92 -11.22
C ARG A 32 0.97 5.75 -12.51
N THR A 33 -0.18 6.39 -12.59
CA THR A 33 -0.98 6.45 -13.81
C THR A 33 -0.48 7.56 -14.72
N ASP A 34 -0.66 7.40 -16.03
CA ASP A 34 -0.50 8.44 -17.05
C ASP A 34 -1.44 9.66 -16.84
N ARG A 35 -2.49 9.50 -16.03
CA ARG A 35 -3.46 10.55 -15.66
C ARG A 35 -3.03 11.40 -14.45
N GLY A 36 -1.84 11.17 -13.89
CA GLY A 36 -1.37 11.90 -12.70
C GLY A 36 -1.99 11.43 -11.38
N SER A 37 -2.71 10.31 -11.40
CA SER A 37 -3.22 9.59 -10.21
C SER A 37 -2.37 8.36 -9.89
N TRP A 38 -2.72 7.62 -8.85
CA TRP A 38 -2.03 6.41 -8.41
C TRP A 38 -2.98 5.21 -8.43
N ALA A 39 -2.47 4.06 -8.86
CA ALA A 39 -3.11 2.78 -8.68
C ALA A 39 -2.34 1.99 -7.62
N VAL A 40 -3.07 1.29 -6.74
CA VAL A 40 -2.51 0.54 -5.63
C VAL A 40 -2.87 -0.93 -5.81
N GLN A 41 -1.86 -1.78 -5.81
CA GLN A 41 -2.00 -3.23 -5.68
C GLN A 41 -1.83 -3.59 -4.21
N GLY A 42 -2.73 -4.39 -3.67
CA GLY A 42 -2.71 -4.81 -2.26
C GLY A 42 -3.86 -5.75 -1.95
N GLU A 43 -4.04 -6.04 -0.66
CA GLU A 43 -5.08 -6.96 -0.19
C GLU A 43 -6.44 -6.25 -0.17
N ARG A 44 -7.41 -6.77 -0.91
CA ARG A 44 -8.74 -6.19 -0.96
C ARG A 44 -9.55 -6.66 0.26
N ARG A 45 -10.07 -5.72 1.03
CA ARG A 45 -10.96 -5.98 2.16
C ARG A 45 -12.42 -5.84 1.73
N GLU A 46 -13.15 -6.95 1.76
CA GLU A 46 -14.57 -7.03 1.35
C GLU A 46 -15.53 -7.24 2.54
N GLU A 47 -14.98 -7.41 3.74
CA GLU A 47 -15.74 -7.66 4.95
C GLU A 47 -16.62 -6.46 5.28
N ASN A 48 -17.90 -6.71 5.57
CA ASN A 48 -18.85 -5.64 5.89
C ASN A 48 -18.38 -4.80 7.09
N GLU A 49 -17.74 -5.44 8.08
CA GLU A 49 -17.17 -4.78 9.25
C GLU A 49 -16.06 -3.78 8.90
N VAL A 50 -15.27 -4.02 7.84
CA VAL A 50 -14.28 -3.07 7.34
C VAL A 50 -14.98 -1.97 6.55
N ARG A 51 -15.95 -2.33 5.70
CA ARG A 51 -16.66 -1.37 4.84
C ARG A 51 -17.41 -0.31 5.63
N VAL A 52 -18.04 -0.65 6.77
CA VAL A 52 -18.76 0.32 7.62
C VAL A 52 -17.82 1.30 8.34
N GLN A 53 -16.53 0.99 8.43
CA GLN A 53 -15.52 1.90 8.99
C GLN A 53 -15.03 2.94 7.97
N LEU A 54 -15.28 2.71 6.67
CA LEU A 54 -14.95 3.66 5.61
C LEU A 54 -15.89 4.87 5.66
N ARG A 55 -15.35 6.05 5.36
CA ARG A 55 -16.14 7.29 5.34
C ARG A 55 -16.90 7.42 4.02
N ALA A 56 -18.21 7.13 4.06
CA ALA A 56 -19.15 7.31 2.95
C ALA A 56 -18.68 6.72 1.59
N PRO A 57 -18.27 5.43 1.54
CA PRO A 57 -17.81 4.82 0.31
C PRO A 57 -18.94 4.72 -0.72
N LYS A 58 -18.64 5.01 -1.99
CA LYS A 58 -19.53 4.69 -3.12
C LYS A 58 -19.62 3.19 -3.33
N GLU A 59 -20.60 2.76 -4.12
CA GLU A 59 -20.74 1.34 -4.51
C GLU A 59 -19.53 0.82 -5.29
N THR A 60 -18.88 1.69 -6.06
CA THR A 60 -17.68 1.37 -6.86
C THR A 60 -16.38 1.49 -6.07
N GLU A 61 -16.43 1.98 -4.83
CA GLU A 61 -15.25 2.17 -3.98
C GLU A 61 -15.07 0.95 -3.07
N GLY A 62 -13.83 0.50 -2.93
CA GLY A 62 -13.44 -0.61 -2.07
C GLY A 62 -12.32 -0.23 -1.12
N CYS A 63 -11.98 -1.12 -0.21
CA CYS A 63 -10.82 -0.98 0.67
C CYS A 63 -9.69 -1.87 0.16
N VAL A 64 -8.50 -1.29 0.00
CA VAL A 64 -7.26 -2.01 -0.25
C VAL A 64 -6.33 -1.71 0.91
N GLU A 65 -5.92 -2.74 1.62
CA GLU A 65 -4.94 -2.62 2.68
C GLU A 65 -3.52 -2.65 2.08
N ILE A 66 -2.68 -1.76 2.59
CA ILE A 66 -1.27 -1.70 2.25
C ILE A 66 -0.42 -1.84 3.51
N PRO A 67 0.71 -2.55 3.44
CA PRO A 67 1.69 -2.57 4.51
C PRO A 67 2.23 -1.16 4.83
N ASP A 68 2.46 -0.92 6.12
CA ASP A 68 2.98 0.36 6.62
C ASP A 68 4.40 0.68 6.10
N ASP A 69 5.26 -0.33 5.92
CA ASP A 69 6.60 -0.16 5.34
C ASP A 69 6.56 0.25 3.86
N LEU A 70 5.57 -0.23 3.09
CA LEU A 70 5.32 0.24 1.73
C LEU A 70 4.82 1.69 1.70
N ALA A 71 3.93 2.07 2.62
CA ALA A 71 3.45 3.44 2.72
C ALA A 71 4.58 4.42 3.07
N ASP A 72 5.45 4.06 4.03
CA ASP A 72 6.65 4.84 4.37
C ASP A 72 7.59 4.99 3.17
N LEU A 73 7.87 3.90 2.45
CA LEU A 73 8.69 3.93 1.24
C LEU A 73 8.11 4.87 0.17
N PHE A 74 6.80 4.78 -0.08
CA PHE A 74 6.10 5.65 -1.03
C PHE A 74 6.28 7.13 -0.67
N VAL A 75 6.07 7.50 0.60
CA VAL A 75 6.20 8.89 1.07
C VAL A 75 7.62 9.41 0.89
N ARG A 76 8.63 8.60 1.25
CA ARG A 76 10.05 8.99 1.10
C ARG A 76 10.43 9.21 -0.35
N MET A 77 10.08 8.28 -1.24
CA MET A 77 10.35 8.39 -2.67
C MET A 77 9.64 9.60 -3.27
N TYR A 78 8.34 9.76 -2.96
CA TYR A 78 7.54 10.87 -3.48
C TYR A 78 8.09 12.22 -3.03
N ALA A 79 8.42 12.38 -1.75
CA ALA A 79 8.99 13.62 -1.22
C ALA A 79 10.31 14.00 -1.91
N LYS A 80 11.19 13.00 -2.09
CA LYS A 80 12.49 13.19 -2.73
C LYS A 80 12.37 13.55 -4.20
N GLU A 81 11.56 12.83 -4.96
CA GLU A 81 11.41 13.06 -6.39
C GLU A 81 10.60 14.32 -6.73
N LYS A 82 9.52 14.59 -5.99
CA LYS A 82 8.61 15.70 -6.28
C LYS A 82 9.10 17.03 -5.73
N TYR A 83 9.74 17.01 -4.55
CA TYR A 83 10.10 18.22 -3.82
C TYR A 83 11.60 18.33 -3.49
N GLY A 84 12.41 17.33 -3.81
CA GLY A 84 13.84 17.32 -3.47
C GLY A 84 14.12 17.13 -1.97
N VAL A 85 13.12 16.71 -1.19
CA VAL A 85 13.24 16.55 0.27
C VAL A 85 13.60 15.11 0.59
N ASP A 86 14.76 14.89 1.21
CA ASP A 86 15.17 13.58 1.70
C ASP A 86 14.74 13.39 3.16
N LEU A 87 13.87 12.42 3.41
CA LEU A 87 13.35 12.10 4.74
C LEU A 87 14.24 11.10 5.51
N GLY A 88 15.38 10.70 4.95
CA GLY A 88 16.35 9.78 5.56
C GLY A 88 15.93 8.31 5.49
N ALA A 89 16.59 7.46 6.28
CA ALA A 89 16.25 6.05 6.43
C ALA A 89 15.07 5.86 7.40
N ALA A 90 14.29 4.78 7.21
CA ALA A 90 13.27 4.39 8.17
C ALA A 90 13.91 4.03 9.52
N PRO A 91 13.32 4.44 10.67
CA PRO A 91 13.78 3.95 11.95
C PRO A 91 13.57 2.43 12.03
N GLU A 92 14.54 1.68 12.58
CA GLU A 92 14.32 0.27 12.89
C GLU A 92 13.09 0.17 13.80
N ARG A 93 12.07 -0.61 13.39
CA ARG A 93 10.83 -0.75 14.14
C ARG A 93 11.17 -1.14 15.58
N ALA A 94 10.74 -0.33 16.54
CA ALA A 94 10.74 -0.73 17.94
C ALA A 94 9.89 -2.01 18.06
N ASP A 95 10.56 -3.11 18.41
CA ASP A 95 9.96 -4.41 18.67
C ASP A 95 8.69 -4.24 19.50
N SER A 96 7.57 -4.65 18.91
CA SER A 96 6.25 -4.62 19.53
C SER A 96 6.22 -5.73 20.57
N ARG A 97 6.90 -5.51 21.70
CA ARG A 97 6.73 -6.33 22.89
C ARG A 97 5.24 -6.35 23.22
N ARG A 98 4.63 -7.52 23.01
CA ARG A 98 3.29 -7.83 23.50
C ARG A 98 3.30 -7.53 25.01
N PRO A 99 2.31 -6.81 25.57
CA PRO A 99 2.18 -6.77 27.01
C PRO A 99 1.96 -8.20 27.51
N ASP A 100 2.79 -8.63 28.46
CA ASP A 100 2.77 -9.96 29.07
C ASP A 100 1.34 -10.35 29.48
N GLU A 101 0.85 -11.49 28.96
CA GLU A 101 -0.37 -12.12 29.47
C GLU A 101 -0.15 -12.53 30.94
N PRO A 102 -1.10 -12.23 31.85
CA PRO A 102 -0.97 -12.64 33.24
C PRO A 102 -1.09 -14.16 33.35
N GLU A 103 -0.10 -14.81 33.97
CA GLU A 103 -0.13 -16.24 34.29
C GLU A 103 -1.43 -16.61 35.01
N ALA A 104 -2.22 -17.46 34.36
CA ALA A 104 -3.37 -18.10 34.97
C ALA A 104 -2.91 -18.88 36.21
N ARG A 105 -3.32 -18.39 37.39
CA ARG A 105 -3.17 -19.13 38.64
C ARG A 105 -3.98 -20.41 38.56
N ALA A 106 -3.29 -21.54 38.44
CA ALA A 106 -3.87 -22.86 38.65
C ALA A 106 -4.44 -22.92 40.07
N SER A 107 -5.71 -23.33 40.18
CA SER A 107 -6.35 -23.79 41.42
C SER A 107 -6.32 -25.30 41.48
#